data_AF-A0A928ZDG8-F1
#
_entry.id   AF-A0A928ZDG8-F1
#
_cell.length_a   1.000
_cell.length_b   1.000
_cell.length_c   1.000
_cell.angle_alpha   90.00
_cell.angle_beta   90.00
_cell.angle_gamma   90.00
#
_symmetry.space_group_name_H-M   'P 1'
#
loop_
_entity.id
_entity.type
_entity.pdbx_description
1 polymer ?
#
loop_
_entity_poly.entity_id
_entity_poly.type
_entity_poly.pdbx_seq_one_letter_code
_entity_poly.pdbx_strand_id
1 'polypeptide(L)'
;MLKPNIIKYNSVRYLLLLLTLLSIGFPVTVQAQEIEPTEEEQTEPNTTSSNQLDSIFSIEGGNRLMAEADQAIDAQQYDLAAEKLQSARQVFNQLSNFYLQLFNSFTGLDNAAAESHRKKALETSIERDNATYQLALVHRAQNQPELSIPLLVQIVTSQSPGIGLGKKAYEQLLEIGFVDTPLTIPQPGNTPPQTPQTPQTPNAPPSGNGQPPTPEVQPAIPNPAPQ
;
A
#
# COMPACT_ATOMS: atom_id res chain seq x y z
N MET A 1 -21.54 13.22 -40.86
CA MET A 1 -20.54 14.25 -40.54
C MET A 1 -20.94 14.94 -39.23
N LEU A 2 -20.06 14.81 -38.24
CA LEU A 2 -19.87 15.52 -36.97
C LEU A 2 -21.09 15.99 -36.13
N LYS A 3 -21.31 15.28 -35.01
CA LYS A 3 -22.02 15.77 -33.81
C LYS A 3 -21.11 16.76 -33.06
N PRO A 4 -21.56 17.95 -32.66
CA PRO A 4 -20.81 18.81 -31.75
C PRO A 4 -20.96 18.34 -30.30
N ASN A 5 -19.82 18.38 -29.61
CA ASN A 5 -19.54 17.86 -28.28
C ASN A 5 -20.04 18.85 -27.21
N ILE A 6 -20.88 18.42 -26.27
CA ILE A 6 -21.38 19.25 -25.17
C ILE A 6 -20.42 19.08 -23.98
N ILE A 7 -19.57 20.08 -23.78
CA ILE A 7 -18.73 20.22 -22.60
C ILE A 7 -19.63 20.71 -21.45
N LYS A 8 -19.90 19.86 -20.47
CA LYS A 8 -20.61 20.24 -19.23
C LYS A 8 -19.60 20.82 -18.24
N TYR A 9 -19.72 22.13 -17.98
CA TYR A 9 -19.02 22.82 -16.89
C TYR A 9 -19.85 22.67 -15.60
N ASN A 10 -19.35 21.91 -14.62
CA ASN A 10 -19.94 21.86 -13.29
C ASN A 10 -19.57 23.13 -12.51
N SER A 11 -20.50 24.08 -12.48
CA SER A 11 -20.41 25.31 -11.70
C SER A 11 -21.15 25.11 -10.37
N VAL A 12 -20.42 24.76 -9.31
CA VAL A 12 -20.98 24.73 -7.95
C VAL A 12 -20.76 26.11 -7.32
N ARG A 13 -21.88 26.82 -7.16
CA ARG A 13 -21.98 28.14 -6.54
C ARG A 13 -21.87 28.00 -5.03
N TYR A 14 -20.89 28.65 -4.42
CA TYR A 14 -20.83 28.88 -2.98
C TYR A 14 -21.93 29.88 -2.59
N LEU A 15 -22.86 29.46 -1.73
CA LEU A 15 -23.76 30.36 -1.02
C LEU A 15 -23.46 30.30 0.47
N LEU A 16 -23.13 31.47 0.98
CA LEU A 16 -22.73 31.82 2.34
C LEU A 16 -23.96 32.09 3.23
N LEU A 17 -23.74 32.00 4.56
CA LEU A 17 -24.55 32.46 5.73
C LEU A 17 -25.49 31.40 6.33
N LEU A 18 -25.55 31.19 7.65
CA LEU A 18 -25.72 32.19 8.70
C LEU A 18 -25.19 31.74 10.09
N LEU A 19 -24.74 32.73 10.84
CA LEU A 19 -24.23 32.77 12.20
C LEU A 19 -25.36 32.69 13.25
N THR A 20 -25.23 31.91 14.33
CA THR A 20 -25.84 32.22 15.65
C THR A 20 -25.01 31.67 16.81
N LEU A 21 -24.50 32.61 17.63
CA LEU A 21 -23.94 32.40 18.96
C LEU A 21 -25.07 32.15 19.97
N LEU A 22 -24.85 31.24 20.92
CA LEU A 22 -25.49 31.34 22.24
C LEU A 22 -24.57 30.71 23.31
N SER A 23 -23.81 31.58 23.99
CA SER A 23 -23.10 31.25 25.22
C SER A 23 -24.02 31.47 26.41
N ILE A 24 -24.27 30.43 27.20
CA ILE A 24 -24.90 30.55 28.52
C ILE A 24 -23.82 30.17 29.55
N GLY A 25 -23.38 31.16 30.31
CA GLY A 25 -22.45 31.00 31.42
C GLY A 25 -23.17 30.46 32.65
N PHE A 26 -22.60 29.43 33.27
CA PHE A 26 -22.97 29.00 34.61
C PHE A 26 -22.00 29.61 35.63
N PRO A 27 -22.47 30.14 36.77
CA PRO A 27 -21.59 30.58 37.84
C PRO A 27 -21.02 29.37 38.58
N VAL A 28 -19.70 29.26 38.64
CA VAL A 28 -19.00 28.36 39.56
C VAL A 28 -19.06 28.98 40.95
N THR A 29 -19.79 28.34 41.87
CA THR A 29 -19.63 28.57 43.31
C THR A 29 -18.40 27.78 43.77
N VAL A 30 -17.29 28.49 44.02
CA VAL A 30 -16.12 27.94 44.70
C VAL A 30 -16.44 27.87 46.20
N GLN A 31 -16.62 26.66 46.72
CA GLN A 31 -16.59 26.40 48.15
C GLN A 31 -15.16 25.98 48.50
N ALA A 32 -14.47 26.80 49.28
CA ALA A 32 -13.17 26.45 49.85
C ALA A 32 -13.40 25.36 50.90
N GLN A 33 -12.86 24.17 50.65
CA GLN A 33 -12.85 23.08 51.62
C GLN A 33 -11.44 22.98 52.23
N GLU A 34 -11.42 23.07 53.55
CA GLU A 34 -10.29 22.93 54.45
C GLU A 34 -9.59 21.59 54.23
N ILE A 35 -8.26 21.63 54.11
CA ILE A 35 -7.42 20.46 53.83
C ILE A 35 -7.01 19.84 55.16
N GLU A 36 -7.51 18.64 55.44
CA GLU A 36 -6.90 17.68 56.38
C GLU A 36 -6.15 16.61 55.55
N PRO A 37 -4.93 16.20 55.94
CA PRO A 37 -4.10 15.34 55.11
C PRO A 37 -4.50 13.87 55.32
N THR A 38 -5.16 13.28 54.32
CA THR A 38 -5.34 11.83 54.23
C THR A 38 -4.40 11.30 53.16
N GLU A 39 -3.61 10.31 53.55
CA GLU A 39 -2.59 9.59 52.78
C GLU A 39 -3.05 9.25 51.36
N GLU A 40 -2.37 9.82 50.36
CA GLU A 40 -2.55 9.48 48.95
C GLU A 40 -1.85 8.15 48.65
N GLU A 41 -2.60 7.06 48.67
CA GLU A 41 -2.27 5.88 47.87
C GLU A 41 -2.46 6.27 46.40
N GLN A 42 -1.34 6.57 45.74
CA GLN A 42 -1.28 6.84 44.30
C GLN A 42 -1.73 5.59 43.52
N THR A 43 -3.03 5.44 43.35
CA THR A 43 -3.59 4.68 42.23
C THR A 43 -3.45 5.56 41.00
N GLU A 44 -2.41 5.32 40.21
CA GLU A 44 -2.28 5.90 38.89
C GLU A 44 -3.60 5.69 38.12
N PRO A 45 -4.24 6.74 37.60
CA PRO A 45 -5.29 6.53 36.63
C PRO A 45 -4.61 6.01 35.38
N ASN A 46 -4.77 4.72 35.10
CA ASN A 46 -4.59 4.17 33.75
C ASN A 46 -5.59 4.88 32.84
N THR A 47 -5.22 6.06 32.34
CA THR A 47 -5.90 6.73 31.24
C THR A 47 -5.55 5.99 29.95
N THR A 48 -6.01 4.76 29.82
CA THR A 48 -6.13 4.11 28.51
C THR A 48 -7.17 4.92 27.76
N SER A 49 -6.67 5.79 26.89
CA SER A 49 -7.42 6.81 26.16
C SER A 49 -8.62 6.21 25.44
N SER A 50 -9.82 6.55 25.90
CA SER A 50 -11.10 6.25 25.23
C SER A 50 -11.18 6.81 23.80
N ASN A 51 -10.32 7.77 23.44
CA ASN A 51 -10.20 8.33 22.09
C ASN A 51 -9.53 7.39 21.06
N GLN A 52 -8.90 6.28 21.48
CA GLN A 52 -8.21 5.38 20.55
C GLN A 52 -9.20 4.51 19.75
N LEU A 53 -10.40 4.26 20.28
CA LEU A 53 -11.45 3.47 19.63
C LEU A 53 -12.12 4.24 18.47
N ASP A 54 -12.16 5.57 18.53
CA ASP A 54 -12.86 6.38 17.53
C ASP A 54 -11.96 6.87 16.39
N SER A 55 -10.63 6.79 16.54
CA SER A 55 -9.72 7.19 15.47
C SER A 55 -9.81 6.21 14.29
N ILE A 56 -10.23 6.72 13.13
CA ILE A 56 -10.16 5.99 11.85
C ILE A 56 -8.71 5.74 11.43
N PHE A 57 -7.78 6.58 11.90
CA PHE A 57 -6.37 6.53 11.53
C PHE A 57 -5.56 5.61 12.45
N SER A 58 -5.95 4.33 12.50
CA SER A 58 -5.32 3.28 13.30
C SER A 58 -5.49 1.92 12.61
N ILE A 59 -4.78 0.89 13.08
CA ILE A 59 -4.95 -0.47 12.54
C ILE A 59 -6.39 -0.95 12.83
N GLU A 60 -6.89 -0.67 14.02
CA GLU A 60 -8.26 -0.99 14.45
C GLU A 60 -9.30 -0.24 13.62
N GLY A 61 -9.06 1.04 13.30
CA GLY A 61 -9.91 1.85 12.43
C GLY A 61 -9.96 1.31 11.00
N GLY A 62 -8.82 0.90 10.44
CA GLY A 62 -8.74 0.21 9.15
C GLY A 62 -9.50 -1.13 9.17
N ASN A 63 -9.33 -1.93 10.21
CA ASN A 63 -10.03 -3.21 10.37
C ASN A 63 -11.55 -3.03 10.51
N ARG A 64 -12.00 -1.97 11.19
CA ARG A 64 -13.42 -1.63 11.27
C ARG A 64 -13.98 -1.28 9.89
N LEU A 65 -13.26 -0.51 9.08
CA LEU A 65 -13.67 -0.21 7.70
C LEU A 65 -13.78 -1.49 6.86
N MET A 66 -12.88 -2.46 7.03
CA MET A 66 -12.99 -3.78 6.39
C MET A 66 -14.26 -4.52 6.81
N ALA A 67 -14.54 -4.58 8.11
CA ALA A 67 -15.74 -5.25 8.62
C ALA A 67 -17.04 -4.58 8.14
N GLU A 68 -17.08 -3.25 8.09
CA GLU A 68 -18.21 -2.49 7.52
C GLU A 68 -18.37 -2.75 6.02
N ALA A 69 -17.27 -2.92 5.28
CA ALA A 69 -17.32 -3.31 3.88
C ALA A 69 -17.89 -4.72 3.70
N ASP A 70 -17.44 -5.70 4.49
CA ASP A 70 -17.95 -7.07 4.46
C ASP A 70 -19.46 -7.10 4.72
N GLN A 71 -19.94 -6.34 5.72
CA GLN A 71 -21.37 -6.18 5.99
C GLN A 71 -22.13 -5.58 4.80
N ALA A 72 -21.55 -4.57 4.14
CA ALA A 72 -22.14 -3.97 2.95
C ALA A 72 -22.17 -4.95 1.77
N ILE A 73 -21.14 -5.79 1.59
CA ILE A 73 -21.11 -6.86 0.59
C ILE A 73 -22.23 -7.87 0.85
N ASP A 74 -22.37 -8.34 2.09
CA ASP A 74 -23.42 -9.29 2.48
C ASP A 74 -24.83 -8.71 2.25
N ALA A 75 -24.98 -7.40 2.44
CA ALA A 75 -26.20 -6.65 2.16
C ALA A 75 -26.37 -6.25 0.68
N GLN A 76 -25.45 -6.65 -0.21
CA GLN A 76 -25.41 -6.29 -1.64
C GLN A 76 -25.33 -4.77 -1.91
N GLN A 77 -24.84 -4.01 -0.95
CA GLN A 77 -24.61 -2.56 -1.02
C GLN A 77 -23.21 -2.28 -1.59
N TYR A 78 -22.98 -2.68 -2.84
CA TYR A 78 -21.64 -2.67 -3.45
C TYR A 78 -20.99 -1.28 -3.53
N ASP A 79 -21.76 -0.21 -3.70
CA ASP A 79 -21.21 1.15 -3.71
C ASP A 79 -20.66 1.54 -2.34
N LEU A 80 -21.38 1.21 -1.26
CA LEU A 80 -20.93 1.44 0.10
C LEU A 80 -19.71 0.56 0.42
N ALA A 81 -19.74 -0.71 0.03
CA ALA A 81 -18.60 -1.60 0.19
C ALA A 81 -17.34 -1.04 -0.50
N ALA A 82 -17.49 -0.54 -1.73
CA ALA A 82 -16.38 0.07 -2.46
C ALA A 82 -15.80 1.30 -1.74
N GLU A 83 -16.66 2.18 -1.20
CA GLU A 83 -16.24 3.35 -0.42
C GLU A 83 -15.46 2.96 0.85
N LYS A 84 -15.97 1.97 1.59
CA LYS A 84 -15.34 1.46 2.82
C LYS A 84 -13.99 0.82 2.54
N LEU A 85 -13.89 0.00 1.50
CA LEU A 85 -12.64 -0.64 1.10
C LEU A 85 -11.63 0.39 0.58
N GLN A 86 -12.07 1.40 -0.17
CA GLN A 86 -11.17 2.47 -0.61
C GLN A 86 -10.61 3.24 0.60
N SER A 87 -11.45 3.54 1.58
CA SER A 87 -11.03 4.19 2.83
C SER A 87 -10.05 3.31 3.62
N ALA A 88 -10.33 2.01 3.75
CA ALA A 88 -9.45 1.06 4.42
C ALA A 88 -8.06 1.01 3.75
N ARG A 89 -8.02 0.92 2.42
CA ARG A 89 -6.78 0.96 1.64
C ARG A 89 -5.96 2.22 1.91
N GLN A 90 -6.61 3.38 1.95
CA GLN A 90 -5.94 4.65 2.21
C GLN A 90 -5.34 4.69 3.62
N VAL A 91 -6.11 4.27 4.63
CA VAL A 91 -5.63 4.17 6.02
C VAL A 91 -4.43 3.24 6.12
N PHE A 92 -4.55 2.01 5.63
CA PHE A 92 -3.47 1.03 5.71
C PHE A 92 -2.22 1.44 4.93
N ASN A 93 -2.37 2.06 3.76
CA ASN A 93 -1.23 2.59 3.00
C ASN A 93 -0.50 3.70 3.77
N GLN A 94 -1.25 4.60 4.41
CA GLN A 94 -0.63 5.67 5.17
C GLN A 94 0.05 5.13 6.44
N LEU A 95 -0.57 4.17 7.14
CA LEU A 95 0.02 3.51 8.29
C LEU A 95 1.31 2.75 7.94
N SER A 96 1.33 2.01 6.83
CA SER A 96 2.53 1.27 6.43
C SER A 96 3.69 2.23 6.12
N ASN A 97 3.41 3.34 5.44
CA ASN A 97 4.40 4.38 5.18
C ASN A 97 4.93 5.01 6.48
N PHE A 98 4.06 5.32 7.45
CA PHE A 98 4.49 5.86 8.73
C PHE A 98 5.32 4.87 9.55
N TYR A 99 4.94 3.59 9.59
CA TYR A 99 5.75 2.58 10.27
C TYR A 99 7.11 2.37 9.60
N LEU A 100 7.22 2.49 8.27
CA LEU A 100 8.53 2.48 7.59
C LEU A 100 9.38 3.70 7.96
N GLN A 101 8.78 4.88 8.06
CA GLN A 101 9.49 6.09 8.51
C GLN A 101 10.01 5.95 9.94
N LEU A 102 9.20 5.38 10.85
CA LEU A 102 9.62 5.08 12.21
C LEU A 102 10.74 4.02 12.23
N PHE A 103 10.61 2.92 11.49
CA PHE A 103 11.67 1.92 11.35
C PHE A 103 13.01 2.56 10.98
N ASN A 104 13.03 3.40 9.95
CA ASN A 104 14.24 4.10 9.51
C ASN A 104 14.79 5.06 10.57
N SER A 105 13.93 5.67 11.39
CA SER A 105 14.33 6.64 12.42
C SER A 105 14.94 5.97 13.66
N PHE A 106 14.53 4.74 13.96
CA PHE A 106 15.04 3.95 15.10
C PHE A 106 16.18 3.01 14.71
N THR A 107 16.44 2.80 13.42
CA THR A 107 17.54 1.96 12.94
C THR A 107 18.89 2.50 13.43
N GLY A 108 19.67 1.66 14.13
CA GLY A 108 20.96 2.04 14.71
C GLY A 108 20.88 2.76 16.06
N LEU A 109 19.67 3.11 16.52
CA LEU A 109 19.42 3.65 17.87
C LEU A 109 18.83 2.57 18.79
N ASP A 110 17.74 1.94 18.36
CA ASP A 110 17.05 0.87 19.07
C ASP A 110 16.55 -0.18 18.08
N ASN A 111 17.26 -1.30 17.99
CA ASN A 111 16.94 -2.37 17.05
C ASN A 111 15.62 -3.08 17.39
N ALA A 112 15.21 -3.12 18.67
CA ALA A 112 13.96 -3.75 19.06
C ALA A 112 12.76 -2.89 18.65
N ALA A 113 12.85 -1.58 18.88
CA ALA A 113 11.86 -0.62 18.39
C ALA A 113 11.79 -0.62 16.85
N ALA A 114 12.95 -0.60 16.18
CA ALA A 114 13.02 -0.67 14.73
C ALA A 114 12.31 -1.93 14.19
N GLU A 115 12.63 -3.13 14.69
CA GLU A 115 11.99 -4.36 14.21
C GLU A 115 10.48 -4.38 14.49
N SER A 116 10.03 -3.83 15.62
CA SER A 116 8.60 -3.66 15.92
C SER A 116 7.89 -2.81 14.85
N HIS A 117 8.49 -1.68 14.45
CA HIS A 117 7.96 -0.84 13.39
C HIS A 117 8.01 -1.52 12.01
N ARG A 118 9.08 -2.25 11.71
CA ARG A 118 9.20 -3.04 10.47
C ARG A 118 8.08 -4.07 10.35
N LYS A 119 7.78 -4.78 11.44
CA LYS A 119 6.68 -5.74 11.49
C LYS A 119 5.33 -5.07 11.24
N LYS A 120 5.05 -3.95 11.90
CA LYS A 120 3.79 -3.21 11.69
C LYS A 120 3.65 -2.65 10.27
N ALA A 121 4.75 -2.19 9.66
CA ALA A 121 4.76 -1.77 8.27
C ALA A 121 4.39 -2.91 7.32
N LEU A 122 4.92 -4.11 7.57
CA LEU A 122 4.58 -5.29 6.79
C LEU A 122 3.11 -5.70 6.99
N GLU A 123 2.66 -5.79 8.24
CA GLU A 123 1.27 -6.15 8.59
C GLU A 123 0.26 -5.21 7.93
N THR A 124 0.44 -3.90 8.07
CA THR A 124 -0.44 -2.90 7.45
C THR A 124 -0.36 -2.91 5.92
N SER A 125 0.81 -3.23 5.33
CA SER A 125 0.91 -3.40 3.87
C SER A 125 0.13 -4.61 3.37
N ILE A 126 0.11 -5.70 4.14
CA ILE A 126 -0.70 -6.88 3.82
C ILE A 126 -2.20 -6.53 3.89
N GLU A 127 -2.63 -5.81 4.92
CA GLU A 127 -4.04 -5.40 5.03
C GLU A 127 -4.47 -4.43 3.93
N ARG A 128 -3.58 -3.51 3.51
CA ARG A 128 -3.80 -2.69 2.31
C ARG A 128 -4.07 -3.57 1.08
N ASP A 129 -3.30 -4.63 0.90
CA ASP A 129 -3.44 -5.51 -0.26
C ASP A 129 -4.73 -6.35 -0.16
N ASN A 130 -5.10 -6.82 1.04
CA ASN A 130 -6.40 -7.48 1.29
C ASN A 130 -7.58 -6.57 0.90
N ALA A 131 -7.58 -5.33 1.38
CA ALA A 131 -8.59 -4.33 1.04
C ALA A 131 -8.62 -4.04 -0.47
N THR A 132 -7.44 -4.00 -1.11
CA THR A 132 -7.32 -3.84 -2.57
C THR A 132 -7.94 -5.00 -3.32
N TYR A 133 -7.74 -6.23 -2.83
CA TYR A 133 -8.27 -7.44 -3.46
C TYR A 133 -9.79 -7.49 -3.37
N GLN A 134 -10.34 -7.27 -2.18
CA GLN A 134 -11.78 -7.24 -2.00
C GLN A 134 -12.42 -6.15 -2.86
N LEU A 135 -11.83 -4.96 -2.94
CA LEU A 135 -12.35 -3.88 -3.78
C LEU A 135 -12.40 -4.28 -5.26
N ALA A 136 -11.37 -4.99 -5.74
CA ALA A 136 -11.37 -5.52 -7.10
C ALA A 136 -12.52 -6.51 -7.34
N LEU A 137 -12.81 -7.37 -6.36
CA LEU A 137 -13.94 -8.30 -6.44
C LEU A 137 -15.30 -7.58 -6.43
N VAL A 138 -15.45 -6.53 -5.62
CA VAL A 138 -16.66 -5.70 -5.59
C VAL A 138 -16.90 -5.07 -6.97
N HIS A 139 -15.89 -4.43 -7.57
CA HIS A 139 -16.02 -3.89 -8.93
C HIS A 139 -16.33 -4.96 -9.98
N ARG A 140 -15.77 -6.16 -9.84
CA ARG A 140 -16.10 -7.29 -10.73
C ARG A 140 -17.58 -7.70 -10.57
N ALA A 141 -18.10 -7.77 -9.36
CA ALA A 141 -19.52 -8.04 -9.09
C ALA A 141 -20.45 -6.96 -9.67
N GLN A 142 -19.95 -5.72 -9.78
CA GLN A 142 -20.64 -4.60 -10.43
C GLN A 142 -20.46 -4.56 -11.96
N ASN A 143 -19.81 -5.55 -12.57
CA ASN A 143 -19.47 -5.59 -14.00
C ASN A 143 -18.59 -4.41 -14.46
N GLN A 144 -17.64 -3.98 -13.61
CA GLN A 144 -16.69 -2.90 -13.87
C GLN A 144 -15.24 -3.44 -13.92
N PRO A 145 -14.89 -4.28 -14.93
CA PRO A 145 -13.55 -4.83 -15.05
C PRO A 145 -12.46 -3.75 -15.22
N GLU A 146 -12.79 -2.61 -15.80
CA GLU A 146 -11.90 -1.45 -15.97
C GLU A 146 -11.40 -0.88 -14.64
N LEU A 147 -12.16 -1.04 -13.56
CA LEU A 147 -11.74 -0.67 -12.20
C LEU A 147 -11.10 -1.85 -11.46
N SER A 148 -11.55 -3.09 -11.73
CA SER A 148 -11.02 -4.30 -11.09
C SER A 148 -9.60 -4.66 -11.54
N ILE A 149 -9.33 -4.64 -12.84
CA ILE A 149 -8.04 -5.02 -13.45
C ILE A 149 -6.85 -4.27 -12.84
N PRO A 150 -6.82 -2.92 -12.77
CA PRO A 150 -5.65 -2.22 -12.22
C PRO A 150 -5.38 -2.58 -10.75
N LEU A 151 -6.42 -2.90 -9.98
CA LEU A 151 -6.29 -3.30 -8.59
C LEU A 151 -5.69 -4.72 -8.46
N LEU A 152 -6.12 -5.65 -9.30
CA LEU A 152 -5.55 -7.00 -9.34
C LEU A 152 -4.08 -6.98 -9.79
N VAL A 153 -3.75 -6.19 -10.81
CA VAL A 153 -2.35 -5.99 -11.24
C VAL A 153 -1.52 -5.40 -10.11
N GLN A 154 -2.05 -4.39 -9.39
CA GLN A 154 -1.36 -3.81 -8.24
C GLN A 154 -1.00 -4.88 -7.21
N ILE A 155 -1.91 -5.79 -6.88
CA ILE A 155 -1.64 -6.87 -5.92
C ILE A 155 -0.56 -7.82 -6.44
N VAL A 156 -0.60 -8.22 -7.72
CA VAL A 156 0.43 -9.06 -8.35
C VAL A 156 1.81 -8.40 -8.32
N THR A 157 1.88 -7.07 -8.36
CA THR A 157 3.17 -6.35 -8.27
C THR A 157 3.61 -6.10 -6.84
N SER A 158 2.68 -6.02 -5.89
CA SER A 158 2.96 -5.84 -4.46
C SER A 158 3.31 -7.16 -3.77
N GLN A 159 2.69 -8.24 -4.19
CA GLN A 159 2.81 -9.59 -3.65
C GLN A 159 3.31 -10.53 -4.74
N SER A 160 4.12 -11.53 -4.40
CA SER A 160 4.58 -12.50 -5.41
C SER A 160 3.40 -13.25 -6.06
N PRO A 161 3.33 -13.34 -7.40
CA PRO A 161 2.23 -14.03 -8.11
C PRO A 161 2.15 -15.53 -7.81
N GLY A 162 3.18 -16.14 -7.24
CA GLY A 162 3.21 -17.59 -6.97
C GLY A 162 2.51 -18.01 -5.69
N ILE A 163 2.18 -17.08 -4.78
CA ILE A 163 1.71 -17.40 -3.43
C ILE A 163 0.62 -16.43 -2.93
N GLY A 164 -0.12 -16.87 -1.92
CA GLY A 164 -1.03 -16.02 -1.14
C GLY A 164 -2.00 -15.21 -2.01
N LEU A 165 -2.01 -13.90 -1.79
CA LEU A 165 -2.91 -12.96 -2.47
C LEU A 165 -2.48 -12.66 -3.92
N GLY A 166 -1.18 -12.63 -4.22
CA GLY A 166 -0.67 -12.42 -5.57
C GLY A 166 -1.14 -13.52 -6.53
N LYS A 167 -1.12 -14.78 -6.07
CA LYS A 167 -1.68 -15.91 -6.84
C LYS A 167 -3.16 -15.76 -7.12
N LYS A 168 -3.96 -15.45 -6.08
CA LYS A 168 -5.41 -15.24 -6.23
C LYS A 168 -5.70 -14.12 -7.23
N ALA A 169 -5.00 -13.00 -7.13
CA ALA A 169 -5.18 -11.88 -8.04
C ALA A 169 -4.83 -12.25 -9.49
N TYR A 170 -3.75 -13.02 -9.71
CA TYR A 170 -3.41 -13.51 -11.04
C TYR A 170 -4.47 -14.46 -11.62
N GLU A 171 -5.02 -15.35 -10.80
CA GLU A 171 -6.12 -16.24 -11.19
C GLU A 171 -7.37 -15.44 -11.60
N GLN A 172 -7.69 -14.36 -10.88
CA GLN A 172 -8.77 -13.46 -11.28
C GLN A 172 -8.50 -12.78 -12.63
N LEU A 173 -7.26 -12.35 -12.90
CA LEU A 173 -6.87 -11.75 -14.18
C LEU A 173 -6.97 -12.76 -15.35
N LEU A 174 -6.68 -14.05 -15.09
CA LEU A 174 -6.89 -15.13 -16.06
C LEU A 174 -8.38 -15.33 -16.35
N GLU A 175 -9.21 -15.43 -15.31
CA GLU A 175 -10.66 -15.68 -15.45
C GLU A 175 -11.39 -14.61 -16.25
N ILE A 176 -10.98 -13.34 -16.11
CA ILE A 176 -11.56 -12.24 -16.88
C ILE A 176 -10.95 -12.08 -18.28
N GLY A 177 -9.95 -12.91 -18.63
CA GLY A 177 -9.27 -12.89 -19.93
C GLY A 177 -8.34 -11.71 -20.14
N PHE A 178 -7.89 -11.05 -19.06
CA PHE A 178 -6.89 -9.98 -19.16
C PHE A 178 -5.49 -10.53 -19.44
N VAL A 179 -5.18 -11.69 -18.87
CA VAL A 179 -4.00 -12.50 -19.21
C VAL A 179 -4.44 -13.86 -19.75
N ASP A 180 -3.60 -14.47 -20.58
CA ASP A 180 -3.89 -15.72 -21.29
C ASP A 180 -2.95 -16.88 -20.90
N THR A 181 -1.90 -16.58 -20.13
CA THR A 181 -0.84 -17.51 -19.80
C THR A 181 -0.98 -18.01 -18.36
N PRO A 182 -1.25 -19.31 -18.12
CA PRO A 182 -1.32 -19.84 -16.76
C PRO A 182 0.01 -19.73 -16.01
N LEU A 183 -0.05 -19.56 -14.67
CA LEU A 183 1.14 -19.59 -13.83
C LEU A 183 1.84 -20.96 -13.92
N THR A 184 3.04 -20.97 -14.49
CA THR A 184 3.93 -22.12 -14.43
C THR A 184 4.88 -21.91 -13.25
N ILE A 185 4.56 -22.50 -12.10
CA ILE A 185 5.47 -22.50 -10.96
C ILE A 185 6.58 -23.53 -11.25
N PRO A 186 7.86 -23.11 -11.37
CA PRO A 186 8.95 -24.07 -11.57
C PRO A 186 8.99 -24.99 -10.36
N GLN A 187 8.61 -26.26 -10.54
CA GLN A 187 8.85 -27.25 -9.50
C GLN A 187 10.37 -27.49 -9.40
N PRO A 188 10.96 -27.45 -8.20
CA PRO A 188 12.35 -27.85 -8.00
C PRO A 188 12.48 -29.33 -8.36
N GLY A 189 12.89 -29.62 -9.60
CA GLY A 189 13.00 -30.98 -10.14
C GLY A 189 12.75 -31.11 -11.65
N ASN A 190 12.00 -30.17 -12.25
CA ASN A 190 11.65 -30.26 -13.68
C ASN A 190 12.30 -29.13 -14.48
N THR A 191 13.63 -29.14 -14.58
CA THR A 191 14.33 -28.45 -15.68
C THR A 191 14.06 -29.24 -16.96
N PRO A 192 13.39 -28.69 -17.98
CA PRO A 192 13.40 -29.28 -19.32
C PRO A 192 14.86 -29.41 -19.77
N PRO A 193 15.25 -30.49 -20.47
CA PRO A 193 16.59 -30.61 -21.02
C PRO A 193 16.87 -29.38 -21.89
N GLN A 194 17.85 -28.56 -21.49
CA GLN A 194 18.39 -27.54 -22.39
C GLN A 194 18.93 -28.29 -23.59
N THR A 195 18.25 -28.16 -24.73
CA THR A 195 18.78 -28.64 -26.01
C THR A 195 20.09 -27.89 -26.24
N PRO A 196 21.23 -28.57 -26.42
CA PRO A 196 22.49 -27.88 -26.64
C PRO A 196 22.37 -26.96 -27.86
N GLN A 197 22.41 -25.65 -27.64
CA GLN A 197 22.55 -24.70 -28.73
C GLN A 197 23.94 -24.90 -29.31
N THR A 198 23.99 -25.39 -30.55
CA THR A 198 25.20 -25.48 -31.37
C THR A 198 25.83 -24.08 -31.46
N PRO A 199 27.14 -23.91 -31.18
CA PRO A 199 27.79 -22.62 -31.27
C PRO A 199 27.68 -22.07 -32.71
N GLN A 200 27.01 -20.92 -32.87
CA GLN A 200 27.03 -20.17 -34.12
C GLN A 200 28.40 -19.51 -34.26
N THR A 201 29.18 -19.95 -35.25
CA THR A 201 30.44 -19.36 -35.67
C THR A 201 30.21 -17.94 -36.22
N PRO A 202 30.87 -16.90 -35.70
CA PRO A 202 30.88 -15.58 -36.33
C PRO A 202 31.66 -15.61 -37.65
N ASN A 203 31.09 -14.96 -38.67
CA ASN A 203 31.64 -14.79 -40.01
C ASN A 203 33.13 -14.40 -40.03
N ALA A 204 33.92 -15.10 -40.83
CA ALA A 204 35.30 -14.76 -41.16
C ALA A 204 35.38 -13.56 -42.12
N PRO A 205 36.30 -12.59 -41.92
CA PRO A 205 36.78 -11.70 -42.97
C PRO A 205 37.96 -12.31 -43.74
N PRO A 206 38.19 -11.96 -45.02
CA PRO A 206 39.23 -12.57 -45.85
C PRO A 206 40.65 -12.14 -45.44
N SER A 207 41.58 -13.08 -45.59
CA SER A 207 43.02 -12.98 -45.29
C SER A 207 43.74 -11.84 -46.01
N GLY A 208 44.59 -11.13 -45.27
CA GLY A 208 45.67 -10.30 -45.80
C GLY A 208 46.86 -10.30 -44.84
N ASN A 209 47.99 -10.87 -45.28
CA ASN A 209 49.23 -11.04 -44.52
C ASN A 209 49.84 -9.71 -44.04
N GLY A 210 50.28 -9.66 -42.78
CA GLY A 210 51.11 -8.61 -42.21
C GLY A 210 51.50 -8.89 -40.75
N GLN A 211 52.78 -8.79 -40.45
CA GLN A 211 53.50 -9.14 -39.20
C GLN A 211 53.03 -8.34 -37.95
N PRO A 212 53.24 -8.80 -36.69
CA PRO A 212 52.62 -8.22 -35.50
C PRO A 212 53.44 -7.08 -34.88
N PRO A 213 52.81 -6.14 -34.17
CA PRO A 213 53.45 -5.43 -33.07
C PRO A 213 52.84 -5.76 -31.70
N THR A 214 53.76 -5.74 -30.74
CA THR A 214 53.73 -5.90 -29.29
C THR A 214 52.63 -5.11 -28.55
N PRO A 215 52.18 -5.52 -27.33
CA PRO A 215 51.08 -4.86 -26.62
C PRO A 215 51.48 -3.50 -26.03
N GLU A 216 50.70 -2.46 -26.34
CA GLU A 216 50.81 -1.14 -25.72
C GLU A 216 49.95 -1.09 -24.44
N VAL A 217 50.62 -0.81 -23.31
CA VAL A 217 50.03 -0.65 -21.99
C VAL A 217 49.25 0.68 -21.93
N GLN A 218 47.94 0.62 -21.70
CA GLN A 218 47.13 1.83 -21.48
C GLN A 218 47.37 2.41 -20.07
N PRO A 219 47.56 3.74 -19.93
CA PRO A 219 47.77 4.38 -18.63
C PRO A 219 46.48 4.61 -17.85
N ALA A 220 46.58 4.49 -16.51
CA ALA A 220 45.51 4.72 -15.55
C ALA A 220 45.10 6.22 -15.45
N ILE A 221 43.79 6.46 -15.34
CA ILE A 221 43.20 7.80 -15.15
C ILE A 221 43.20 8.14 -13.64
N PRO A 222 43.73 9.30 -13.20
CA PRO A 222 43.67 9.70 -11.79
C PRO A 222 42.33 10.35 -11.40
N ASN A 223 41.84 10.00 -10.21
CA ASN A 223 40.66 10.59 -9.55
C ASN A 223 40.93 12.05 -9.10
N PRO A 224 39.96 12.97 -9.18
CA PRO A 224 40.11 14.31 -8.62
C PRO A 224 39.83 14.35 -7.11
N ALA A 225 40.65 15.08 -6.37
CA ALA A 225 40.51 15.38 -4.94
C ALA A 225 39.78 16.73 -4.72
N PRO A 226 39.25 17.00 -3.51
CA PRO A 226 38.12 17.90 -3.29
C PRO A 226 38.55 19.36 -3.07
N GLN A 227 37.60 20.27 -3.31
CA GLN A 227 37.58 21.62 -2.73
C GLN A 227 36.27 21.83 -1.98
#